data_AF-A0A533VL21-F1
#
_entry.id   AF-A0A533VL21-F1
#
_cell.length_a   1.000
_cell.length_b   1.000
_cell.length_c   1.000
_cell.angle_alpha   90.00
_cell.angle_beta   90.00
_cell.angle_gamma   90.00
#
_symmetry.space_group_name_H-M   'P 1'
#
loop_
_entity.id
_entity.type
_entity.pdbx_description
1 polymer ?
#
loop_
_entity_poly.entity_id
_entity_poly.type
_entity_poly.pdbx_seq_one_letter_code
_entity_poly.pdbx_strand_id
1 'polypeptide(L)'
;MRDPNAMPLSNEYIKYLEDTIERIIAGIPTLKKEYPKFKSDWKFDNEFDFLYGCIIGQVLGSSLTAFKMMHSRDAEADEILIIGEVVESYFPIIRDEIRNNV
;
A
#
# COMPACT_ATOMS: atom_id res chain seq x y z
N MET A 1 -28.47 8.12 8.03
CA MET A 1 -28.24 6.69 8.30
C MET A 1 -27.73 6.06 7.02
N ARG A 2 -26.50 5.52 7.03
CA ARG A 2 -25.92 4.79 5.90
C ARG A 2 -26.65 3.43 5.79
N ASP A 3 -26.94 2.98 4.59
CA ASP A 3 -27.54 1.67 4.35
C ASP A 3 -26.58 0.57 4.85
N PRO A 4 -26.97 -0.30 5.79
CA PRO A 4 -26.12 -1.39 6.29
C PRO A 4 -25.75 -2.43 5.22
N ASN A 5 -26.39 -2.42 4.05
CA ASN A 5 -26.08 -3.29 2.92
C ASN A 5 -25.31 -2.57 1.78
N ALA A 6 -24.99 -1.28 1.92
CA ALA A 6 -24.17 -0.60 0.93
C ALA A 6 -22.72 -1.07 1.05
N MET A 7 -22.18 -1.64 -0.02
CA MET A 7 -20.75 -1.94 -0.14
C MET A 7 -19.96 -0.66 0.17
N PRO A 8 -19.12 -0.61 1.22
CA PRO A 8 -18.55 0.65 1.70
C PRO A 8 -17.62 1.31 0.67
N LEU A 9 -17.05 0.50 -0.22
CA LEU A 9 -16.19 0.91 -1.33
C LEU A 9 -16.83 0.54 -2.67
N SER A 10 -16.72 1.42 -3.67
CA SER A 10 -17.14 1.09 -5.03
C SER A 10 -16.18 0.11 -5.69
N ASN A 11 -16.68 -0.74 -6.58
CA ASN A 11 -15.83 -1.65 -7.39
C ASN A 11 -14.78 -0.89 -8.20
N GLU A 12 -15.08 0.34 -8.62
CA GLU A 12 -14.14 1.22 -9.31
C GLU A 12 -12.95 1.59 -8.41
N TYR A 13 -13.22 1.94 -7.14
CA TYR A 13 -12.17 2.24 -6.18
C TYR A 13 -11.35 1.00 -5.83
N ILE A 14 -11.98 -0.17 -5.66
CA ILE A 14 -11.27 -1.43 -5.41
C ILE A 14 -10.31 -1.74 -6.57
N LYS A 15 -10.78 -1.63 -7.81
CA LYS A 15 -9.91 -1.84 -8.97
C LYS A 15 -8.74 -0.84 -9.01
N TYR A 16 -9.01 0.44 -8.73
CA TYR A 16 -7.94 1.44 -8.63
C TYR A 16 -6.90 1.09 -7.55
N LEU A 17 -7.37 0.57 -6.42
CA LEU A 17 -6.54 0.14 -5.31
C LEU A 17 -5.63 -1.03 -5.73
N GLU A 18 -6.18 -2.06 -6.36
CA GLU A 18 -5.42 -3.19 -6.91
C GLU A 18 -4.36 -2.73 -7.92
N ASP A 19 -4.74 -1.92 -8.91
CA ASP A 19 -3.83 -1.35 -9.92
C ASP A 19 -2.71 -0.51 -9.28
N THR A 20 -2.99 0.16 -8.16
CA THR A 20 -2.01 0.97 -7.43
C THR A 20 -1.04 0.10 -6.65
N ILE A 21 -1.53 -0.94 -5.99
CA ILE A 21 -0.69 -1.90 -5.27
C ILE A 21 0.25 -2.62 -6.24
N GLU A 22 -0.27 -3.10 -7.38
CA GLU A 22 0.53 -3.77 -8.41
C GLU A 22 1.64 -2.88 -8.96
N ARG A 23 1.36 -1.60 -9.20
CA ARG A 23 2.37 -0.62 -9.65
C ARG A 23 3.45 -0.38 -8.60
N ILE A 24 3.09 -0.32 -7.32
CA ILE A 24 4.06 -0.16 -6.24
C ILE A 24 4.94 -1.41 -6.13
N ILE A 25 4.35 -2.60 -6.21
CA ILE A 25 5.09 -3.88 -6.20
C ILE A 25 6.07 -3.95 -7.38
N ALA A 26 5.62 -3.60 -8.59
CA ALA A 26 6.48 -3.55 -9.77
C ALA A 26 7.64 -2.53 -9.65
N GLY A 27 7.49 -1.53 -8.76
CA GLY A 27 8.50 -0.53 -8.44
C GLY A 27 9.59 -0.99 -7.46
N ILE A 28 9.40 -2.13 -6.76
CA ILE A 28 10.33 -2.63 -5.72
C ILE A 28 11.79 -2.73 -6.22
N PRO A 29 12.08 -3.29 -7.41
CA PRO A 29 13.46 -3.38 -7.91
C PRO A 29 14.11 -2.00 -8.14
N THR A 30 13.30 -0.98 -8.45
CA THR A 30 13.79 0.40 -8.63
C THR A 30 14.06 1.04 -7.28
N LEU A 31 13.17 0.85 -6.29
CA LEU A 31 13.36 1.34 -4.93
C LEU A 31 14.66 0.79 -4.30
N LYS A 32 15.00 -0.47 -4.58
CA LYS A 32 16.27 -1.06 -4.13
C LYS A 32 17.50 -0.33 -4.68
N LYS A 33 17.45 0.24 -5.89
CA LYS A 33 18.58 1.03 -6.42
C LYS A 33 18.85 2.29 -5.60
N GLU A 34 17.83 2.83 -4.94
CA GLU A 34 17.93 3.98 -4.04
C GLU A 34 18.35 3.60 -2.61
N TYR A 35 18.44 2.30 -2.31
CA TYR A 35 18.78 1.77 -0.99
C TYR A 35 20.04 2.35 -0.35
N PRO A 36 21.19 2.53 -1.05
CA PRO A 36 22.38 3.11 -0.44
C PRO A 36 22.13 4.50 0.14
N LYS A 37 21.25 5.28 -0.51
CA LYS A 37 20.83 6.60 -0.03
C LYS A 37 19.93 6.47 1.20
N PHE A 38 18.92 5.59 1.15
CA PHE A 38 18.05 5.36 2.31
C PHE A 38 18.82 4.89 3.54
N LYS A 39 19.79 3.99 3.37
CA LYS A 39 20.62 3.50 4.46
C LYS A 39 21.45 4.61 5.10
N SER A 40 21.97 5.54 4.31
CA SER A 40 22.69 6.72 4.80
C SER A 40 21.77 7.65 5.60
N ASP A 41 20.57 7.92 5.08
CA ASP A 41 19.65 8.91 5.64
C ASP A 41 18.92 8.36 6.89
N TRP A 42 18.49 7.10 6.86
CA TRP A 42 17.61 6.49 7.86
C TRP A 42 18.32 5.53 8.81
N LYS A 43 19.56 5.12 8.50
CA LYS A 43 20.44 4.32 9.39
C LYS A 43 19.77 3.05 9.96
N PHE A 44 19.01 2.34 9.14
CA PHE A 44 18.40 1.08 9.53
C PHE A 44 19.38 -0.09 9.35
N ASP A 45 19.24 -1.11 10.20
CA ASP A 45 20.09 -2.30 10.19
C ASP A 45 19.50 -3.44 9.35
N ASN A 46 18.18 -3.64 9.42
CA ASN A 46 17.47 -4.67 8.67
C ASN A 46 16.85 -4.10 7.39
N GLU A 47 17.44 -4.45 6.24
CA GLU A 47 16.98 -4.08 4.90
C GLU A 47 15.55 -4.52 4.62
N PHE A 48 15.25 -5.78 4.94
CA PHE A 48 13.96 -6.36 4.65
C PHE A 48 12.87 -5.65 5.44
N ASP A 49 13.06 -5.46 6.74
CA ASP A 49 12.05 -4.82 7.60
C ASP A 49 11.82 -3.37 7.19
N PHE A 50 12.89 -2.64 6.83
CA PHE A 50 12.79 -1.27 6.37
C PHE A 50 12.03 -1.17 5.05
N LEU A 51 12.43 -1.94 4.04
CA LEU A 51 11.78 -1.93 2.73
C LEU A 51 10.32 -2.36 2.85
N TYR A 52 10.03 -3.40 3.64
CA TYR A 52 8.68 -3.86 3.89
C TYR A 52 7.83 -2.74 4.51
N GLY A 53 8.33 -2.09 5.57
CA GLY A 53 7.65 -0.95 6.20
C GLY A 53 7.40 0.22 5.23
N CYS A 54 8.41 0.58 4.43
CA CYS A 54 8.29 1.63 3.42
C CYS A 54 7.22 1.32 2.36
N ILE A 55 7.22 0.10 1.81
CA ILE A 55 6.29 -0.31 0.77
C ILE A 55 4.86 -0.36 1.31
N ILE A 56 4.66 -0.95 2.49
CA ILE A 56 3.33 -1.00 3.13
C ILE A 56 2.83 0.41 3.45
N GLY A 57 3.69 1.29 3.96
CA GLY A 57 3.35 2.70 4.21
C GLY A 57 2.99 3.44 2.93
N GLN A 58 3.72 3.21 1.84
CA GLN A 58 3.45 3.81 0.54
C GLN A 58 2.12 3.32 -0.04
N VAL A 59 1.84 2.02 0.05
CA VAL A 59 0.57 1.43 -0.37
C VAL A 59 -0.58 2.09 0.39
N LEU A 60 -0.60 1.99 1.72
CA LEU A 60 -1.68 2.53 2.54
C LEU A 60 -1.87 4.04 2.34
N GLY A 61 -0.77 4.80 2.32
CA GLY A 61 -0.81 6.25 2.08
C GLY A 61 -1.37 6.61 0.71
N SER A 62 -1.00 5.86 -0.33
CA SER A 62 -1.51 6.05 -1.70
C SER A 62 -3.00 5.71 -1.78
N SER A 63 -3.42 4.61 -1.15
CA SER A 63 -4.82 4.18 -1.08
C SER A 63 -5.71 5.24 -0.42
N LEU A 64 -5.33 5.69 0.78
CA LEU A 64 -6.10 6.69 1.53
C LEU A 64 -6.12 8.05 0.81
N THR A 65 -5.03 8.43 0.16
CA THR A 65 -4.98 9.65 -0.66
C THR A 65 -5.91 9.55 -1.86
N ALA A 66 -5.90 8.42 -2.56
CA ALA A 66 -6.79 8.19 -3.70
C ALA A 66 -8.26 8.19 -3.26
N PHE A 67 -8.59 7.57 -2.12
CA PHE A 67 -9.92 7.62 -1.54
C PHE A 67 -10.37 9.07 -1.35
N LYS A 68 -9.51 9.88 -0.71
CA LYS A 68 -9.78 11.29 -0.46
C LYS A 68 -10.02 12.08 -1.75
N MET A 69 -9.25 11.81 -2.80
CA MET A 69 -9.40 12.47 -4.09
C MET A 69 -10.71 12.07 -4.80
N MET A 70 -11.10 10.80 -4.75
CA MET A 70 -12.30 10.29 -5.40
C MET A 70 -13.60 10.69 -4.67
N HIS A 71 -13.56 10.70 -3.34
CA HIS A 71 -14.75 10.94 -2.51
C HIS A 71 -14.81 12.33 -1.89
N SER A 72 -13.76 13.15 -2.06
CA SER A 72 -13.64 14.49 -1.45
C SER A 72 -13.80 14.51 0.08
N ARG A 73 -13.49 13.40 0.74
CA ARG A 73 -13.51 13.25 2.21
C ARG A 73 -12.51 12.18 2.65
N ASP A 74 -12.14 12.20 3.92
CA ASP A 74 -11.34 11.12 4.49
C ASP A 74 -12.19 9.83 4.63
N ALA A 75 -11.49 8.69 4.58
CA ALA A 75 -12.10 7.38 4.76
C ALA A 75 -12.57 7.20 6.21
N GLU A 76 -13.73 6.55 6.39
CA GLU A 76 -14.24 6.16 7.70
C GLU A 76 -13.62 4.84 8.17
N ALA A 77 -13.84 4.47 9.44
CA ALA A 77 -13.18 3.32 10.05
C ALA A 77 -13.47 1.98 9.34
N ASP A 78 -14.69 1.80 8.83
CA ASP A 78 -15.11 0.63 8.06
C ASP A 78 -14.41 0.57 6.68
N GLU A 79 -14.27 1.72 6.02
CA GLU A 79 -13.58 1.84 4.73
C GLU A 79 -12.08 1.63 4.88
N ILE A 80 -11.47 2.17 5.94
CA ILE A 80 -10.07 1.94 6.29
C ILE A 80 -9.83 0.45 6.52
N LEU A 81 -10.75 -0.23 7.23
CA LEU A 81 -10.65 -1.67 7.48
C LEU A 81 -10.65 -2.46 6.16
N ILE A 82 -11.58 -2.18 5.25
CA ILE A 82 -11.66 -2.89 3.96
C ILE A 82 -10.44 -2.58 3.08
N ILE A 83 -9.96 -1.32 3.06
CA ILE A 83 -8.71 -0.97 2.39
C ILE A 83 -7.56 -1.80 2.96
N GLY A 84 -7.51 -1.92 4.29
CA GLY A 84 -6.55 -2.77 5.00
C GLY A 84 -6.62 -4.22 4.55
N GLU A 85 -7.81 -4.82 4.51
CA GLU A 85 -8.02 -6.22 4.08
C GLU A 85 -7.54 -6.46 2.64
N VAL A 86 -7.83 -5.53 1.72
CA VAL A 86 -7.33 -5.62 0.34
C VAL A 86 -5.81 -5.55 0.34
N VAL A 87 -5.20 -4.60 1.04
CA VAL A 87 -3.74 -4.43 1.12
C VAL A 87 -3.06 -5.65 1.76
N GLU A 88 -3.66 -6.22 2.80
CA GLU A 88 -3.19 -7.43 3.48
C GLU A 88 -3.15 -8.65 2.55
N SER A 89 -4.09 -8.75 1.61
CA SER A 89 -4.11 -9.84 0.62
C SER A 89 -2.85 -9.86 -0.27
N TYR A 90 -2.17 -8.72 -0.43
CA TYR A 90 -0.92 -8.61 -1.19
C TYR A 90 0.36 -8.81 -0.35
N PHE A 91 0.26 -8.98 0.97
CA PHE A 91 1.43 -9.13 1.84
C PHE A 91 2.38 -10.27 1.43
N PRO A 92 1.89 -11.47 1.03
CA PRO A 92 2.77 -12.54 0.56
C PRO A 92 3.55 -12.11 -0.69
N ILE A 93 2.88 -11.47 -1.66
CA ILE A 93 3.48 -11.02 -2.91
C ILE A 93 4.55 -9.97 -2.65
N ILE A 94 4.24 -8.96 -1.82
CA ILE A 94 5.20 -7.92 -1.43
C ILE A 94 6.43 -8.54 -0.76
N ARG A 95 6.21 -9.46 0.18
CA ARG A 95 7.29 -10.15 0.90
C ARG A 95 8.19 -10.93 -0.06
N ASP A 96 7.58 -11.69 -0.96
CA ASP A 96 8.32 -12.53 -1.90
C ASP A 96 9.07 -11.68 -2.92
N GLU A 97 8.46 -10.60 -3.41
CA GLU A 97 9.10 -9.67 -4.33
C GLU A 97 10.31 -8.98 -3.67
N ILE A 98 10.19 -8.52 -2.41
CA ILE A 98 11.34 -7.98 -1.69
C ILE A 98 12.42 -9.07 -1.55
N ARG A 99 12.09 -10.29 -1.11
CA ARG A 99 13.07 -11.37 -0.91
C ARG A 99 13.78 -11.80 -2.18
N ASN A 100 13.06 -11.91 -3.29
CA ASN A 100 13.62 -12.28 -4.59
C ASN A 100 14.54 -11.19 -5.15
N ASN A 101 14.37 -9.96 -4.69
CA ASN A 101 15.18 -8.83 -5.08
C ASN A 101 16.20 -8.42 -4.03
N VAL A 102 16.24 -9.00 -2.81
CA VAL A 102 17.22 -8.70 -1.73
C VAL A 102 18.48 -9.53 -1.90
#